data_AF-A0A920R326-F1
#
_entry.id   AF-A0A920R326-F1
#
_cell.length_a   1.000
_cell.length_b   1.000
_cell.length_c   1.000
_cell.angle_alpha   90.00
_cell.angle_beta   90.00
_cell.angle_gamma   90.00
#
_symmetry.space_group_name_H-M   'P 1'
#
loop_
_entity.id
_entity.type
_entity.pdbx_description
1 polymer ?
#
loop_
_entity_poly.entity_id
_entity_poly.type
_entity_poly.pdbx_seq_one_letter_code
_entity_poly.pdbx_strand_id
1 'polypeptide(L)'
;MIAEDVEGEALATLVVNKLRGTLNVAAVKAPGFGDRRKAMLEDIAILTGGTVISEEIGRKLETVTLDDLGKCKQIVVSKDETLS
;
A
#
# COMPACT_ATOMS: atom_id res chain seq x y z
N MET A 1 3.02 1.96 1.12
CA MET A 1 1.56 1.81 0.94
C MET A 1 1.28 1.59 -0.52
N ILE A 2 0.54 0.54 -0.85
CA ILE A 2 0.09 0.24 -2.20
C ILE A 2 -1.43 0.36 -2.17
N ALA A 3 -2.01 1.22 -3.00
CA ALA A 3 -3.45 1.49 -3.02
C ALA A 3 -3.91 1.83 -4.44
N GLU A 4 -5.21 1.72 -4.74
CA GLU A 4 -5.76 2.15 -6.04
C GLU A 4 -5.42 3.61 -6.34
N ASP A 5 -5.71 4.50 -5.38
CA ASP A 5 -5.25 5.88 -5.43
C ASP A 5 -4.99 6.43 -4.03
N VAL A 6 -4.14 7.44 -3.95
CA VAL A 6 -3.82 8.18 -2.71
C VAL A 6 -3.81 9.66 -3.05
N GLU A 7 -4.92 10.34 -2.74
CA GLU A 7 -5.15 11.71 -3.16
C GLU A 7 -5.46 12.66 -1.99
N GLY A 8 -5.51 13.95 -2.31
CA GLY A 8 -5.98 15.00 -1.41
C GLY A 8 -5.20 15.09 -0.09
N GLU A 9 -5.95 15.20 1.00
CA GLU A 9 -5.41 15.40 2.35
C GLU A 9 -4.56 14.21 2.83
N ALA A 10 -4.92 12.99 2.43
CA ALA A 10 -4.17 11.79 2.78
C ALA A 10 -2.76 11.83 2.21
N LEU A 11 -2.62 12.17 0.91
CA LEU A 11 -1.33 12.31 0.26
C LEU A 11 -0.51 13.45 0.88
N ALA A 12 -1.13 14.61 1.08
CA ALA A 12 -0.46 15.76 1.69
C ALA A 12 0.10 15.42 3.08
N THR A 13 -0.67 14.69 3.89
CA THR A 13 -0.27 14.24 5.23
C THR A 13 0.94 13.32 5.17
N LEU A 14 0.94 12.33 4.26
CA LEU A 14 2.07 11.41 4.08
C LEU A 14 3.34 12.15 3.66
N VAL A 15 3.22 13.09 2.70
CA VAL A 15 4.35 13.89 2.21
C VAL A 15 4.95 14.74 3.33
N VAL A 16 4.12 15.46 4.08
CA VAL A 16 4.59 16.32 5.18
C VAL A 16 5.27 15.51 6.27
N ASN A 17 4.72 14.35 6.65
CA ASN A 17 5.32 13.48 7.66
C ASN A 17 6.66 12.88 7.19
N LYS A 18 6.77 12.55 5.89
CA LYS A 18 8.02 12.08 5.30
C LYS A 18 9.10 13.16 5.31
N LEU A 19 8.76 14.38 4.91
CA LEU A 19 9.69 15.53 4.90
C LEU A 19 10.15 15.91 6.31
N ARG A 20 9.29 15.76 7.32
CA ARG A 20 9.63 16.00 8.74
C ARG A 20 10.43 14.86 9.38
N GLY A 21 10.58 13.72 8.72
CA GLY A 21 11.21 12.53 9.28
C GLY A 21 10.38 11.80 10.34
N THR A 22 9.13 12.20 10.54
CA THR A 22 8.20 11.57 11.51
C THR A 22 7.78 10.19 11.06
N LEU A 23 7.54 10.01 9.75
CA LEU A 23 7.19 8.73 9.15
C LEU A 23 8.09 8.42 7.96
N ASN A 24 8.73 7.25 7.97
CA ASN A 24 9.40 6.74 6.79
C ASN A 24 8.39 5.98 5.91
N VAL A 25 7.72 6.70 5.02
CA VAL A 25 6.64 6.17 4.19
C VAL A 25 6.82 6.50 2.70
N ALA A 26 6.32 5.61 1.86
CA ALA A 26 6.12 5.80 0.42
C ALA A 26 4.72 5.29 0.04
N ALA A 27 4.07 5.94 -0.92
CA ALA A 27 2.78 5.53 -1.46
C ALA A 27 2.91 5.33 -2.97
N VAL A 28 2.43 4.20 -3.48
CA VAL A 28 2.45 3.85 -4.91
C VAL A 28 1.07 3.34 -5.33
N LYS A 29 0.72 3.57 -6.59
CA LYS A 29 -0.53 3.04 -7.15
C LYS A 29 -0.41 1.53 -7.33
N ALA A 30 -1.49 0.82 -7.01
CA ALA A 30 -1.59 -0.62 -7.23
C ALA A 30 -1.47 -0.93 -8.73
N PRO A 31 -0.71 -1.97 -9.12
CA PRO A 31 -0.53 -2.30 -10.52
C PRO A 31 -1.82 -2.84 -11.14
N GLY A 32 -2.02 -2.57 -12.43
CA GLY A 32 -3.21 -3.02 -13.16
C GLY A 32 -4.50 -2.28 -12.81
N PHE A 33 -5.63 -2.80 -13.32
CA PHE A 33 -6.97 -2.25 -13.19
C PHE A 33 -8.01 -3.36 -12.99
N GLY A 34 -9.16 -3.05 -12.40
CA GLY A 34 -10.26 -4.00 -12.18
C GLY A 34 -9.82 -5.28 -11.47
N ASP A 35 -10.29 -6.42 -11.96
CA ASP A 35 -9.97 -7.74 -11.36
C ASP A 35 -8.48 -8.08 -11.41
N ARG A 36 -7.76 -7.58 -12.43
CA ARG A 36 -6.30 -7.79 -12.51
C ARG A 36 -5.57 -7.09 -11.37
N ARG A 37 -6.03 -5.90 -10.96
CA ARG A 37 -5.46 -5.20 -9.80
C ARG A 37 -5.68 -6.00 -8.52
N LYS A 38 -6.90 -6.54 -8.32
CA LYS A 38 -7.24 -7.36 -7.16
C LYS A 38 -6.34 -8.59 -7.07
N ALA A 39 -6.19 -9.31 -8.18
CA ALA A 39 -5.29 -10.46 -8.25
C ALA A 39 -3.83 -10.11 -7.93
N MET A 40 -3.30 -9.03 -8.53
CA MET A 40 -1.92 -8.61 -8.25
C MET A 40 -1.70 -8.13 -6.81
N LEU A 41 -2.70 -7.47 -6.20
CA LEU A 41 -2.64 -7.08 -4.79
C LEU A 41 -2.63 -8.32 -3.88
N GLU A 42 -3.41 -9.34 -4.21
CA GLU A 42 -3.43 -10.60 -3.49
C GLU A 42 -2.08 -11.32 -3.58
N ASP A 43 -1.47 -11.37 -4.78
CA ASP A 43 -0.14 -11.95 -4.97
C ASP A 43 0.92 -11.25 -4.11
N ILE A 44 0.88 -9.91 -4.05
CA ILE A 44 1.79 -9.12 -3.20
C ILE A 44 1.53 -9.38 -1.71
N ALA A 45 0.26 -9.47 -1.30
CA ALA A 45 -0.13 -9.74 0.07
C ALA A 45 0.40 -11.12 0.50
N ILE A 46 0.21 -12.15 -0.33
CA ILE A 46 0.76 -13.49 -0.09
C ILE A 46 2.28 -13.46 0.01
N LEU A 47 2.97 -12.80 -0.93
CA LEU A 47 4.44 -12.74 -0.97
C LEU A 47 5.02 -12.06 0.28
N THR A 48 4.35 -11.03 0.78
CA THR A 48 4.79 -10.24 1.94
C THR A 48 4.20 -10.71 3.26
N GLY A 49 3.30 -11.69 3.24
CA GLY A 49 2.55 -12.15 4.41
C GLY A 49 1.59 -11.11 4.99
N GLY A 50 1.10 -10.18 4.16
CA GLY A 50 0.08 -9.20 4.53
C GLY A 50 -1.33 -9.61 4.11
N THR A 51 -2.30 -8.74 4.37
CA THR A 51 -3.70 -8.92 3.99
C THR A 51 -4.15 -7.77 3.10
N VAL A 52 -4.79 -8.05 1.96
CA VAL A 52 -5.42 -7.01 1.15
C VAL A 52 -6.61 -6.42 1.92
N ILE A 53 -6.65 -5.09 2.05
CA ILE A 53 -7.76 -4.39 2.72
C ILE A 53 -8.68 -3.83 1.64
N SER A 54 -9.93 -4.33 1.61
CA SER A 54 -10.94 -3.90 0.67
C SER A 54 -12.34 -3.94 1.30
N GLU A 55 -13.17 -2.95 0.97
CA GLU A 55 -14.56 -2.92 1.41
C GLU A 55 -15.38 -4.08 0.83
N GLU A 56 -15.02 -4.57 -0.35
CA GLU A 56 -15.72 -5.68 -1.01
C GLU A 56 -15.66 -6.99 -0.21
N ILE A 57 -14.58 -7.18 0.55
CA ILE A 57 -14.39 -8.35 1.42
C ILE A 57 -14.79 -8.05 2.88
N GLY A 58 -15.46 -6.90 3.12
CA GLY A 58 -15.96 -6.50 4.43
C GLY A 58 -14.89 -5.97 5.39
N ARG A 59 -13.70 -5.60 4.90
CA ARG A 59 -12.61 -5.04 5.71
C ARG A 59 -12.54 -3.52 5.53
N LYS A 60 -12.42 -2.78 6.63
CA LYS A 60 -12.27 -1.32 6.62
C LYS A 60 -10.86 -0.92 7.00
N LEU A 61 -10.35 0.14 6.37
CA LEU A 61 -9.01 0.67 6.66
C LEU A 61 -8.84 1.04 8.16
N GLU A 62 -9.92 1.50 8.80
CA GLU A 62 -9.94 1.85 10.23
C GLU A 62 -9.73 0.66 11.17
N THR A 63 -9.98 -0.57 10.68
CA THR A 63 -9.89 -1.81 11.47
C THR A 63 -8.55 -2.53 11.30
N VAL A 64 -7.63 -1.95 10.52
CA VAL A 64 -6.33 -2.56 10.19
C VAL A 64 -5.45 -2.64 11.43
N THR A 65 -4.84 -3.80 11.61
CA THR A 65 -3.88 -4.09 12.69
C THR A 65 -2.47 -4.27 12.12
N LEU A 66 -1.46 -4.35 12.98
CA LEU A 66 -0.08 -4.62 12.55
C LEU A 66 0.08 -6.01 11.92
N ASP A 67 -0.80 -6.96 12.23
CA ASP A 67 -0.75 -8.32 11.68
C ASP A 67 -1.29 -8.38 10.25
N ASP A 68 -2.03 -7.36 9.81
CA ASP A 68 -2.48 -7.24 8.42
C ASP A 68 -1.38 -6.67 7.51
N LEU A 69 -0.30 -6.11 8.07
CA LEU A 69 0.77 -5.47 7.31
C LEU A 69 1.83 -6.46 6.85
N GLY A 70 2.01 -6.54 5.53
CA GLY A 70 3.08 -7.31 4.91
C GLY A 70 4.48 -6.79 5.28
N LYS A 71 5.45 -7.69 5.29
CA LYS A 71 6.86 -7.41 5.59
C LYS A 71 7.75 -7.91 4.46
N CYS A 72 8.78 -7.15 4.16
CA CYS A 72 9.79 -7.51 3.16
C CYS A 72 11.15 -6.94 3.60
N LYS A 73 12.24 -7.54 3.10
CA LYS A 73 13.60 -7.14 3.47
C LYS A 73 13.96 -5.74 2.95
N GLN A 74 13.52 -5.41 1.74
CA GLN A 74 13.84 -4.14 1.10
C GLN A 74 12.77 -3.79 0.06
N ILE A 75 12.34 -2.53 0.02
CA ILE A 75 11.50 -1.99 -1.05
C ILE A 75 12.27 -0.90 -1.77
N VAL A 76 12.28 -0.96 -3.10
CA VAL A 76 12.83 0.09 -3.97
C VAL A 76 11.69 0.63 -4.83
N VAL A 77 11.42 1.93 -4.72
CA VAL A 77 10.43 2.64 -5.54
C VAL A 77 11.16 3.59 -6.47
N SER A 78 10.96 3.43 -7.77
CA SER A 78 11.38 4.37 -8.80
C SER A 78 10.16 5.11 -9.37
N LYS A 79 10.38 6.00 -10.33
CA LYS A 79 9.29 6.72 -11.00
C LYS A 79 8.34 5.77 -11.74
N ASP A 80 8.88 4.69 -12.29
CA ASP A 80 8.18 3.81 -13.23
C ASP A 80 7.88 2.42 -12.62
N GLU A 81 8.64 2.01 -11.60
CA GLU A 81 8.59 0.64 -11.06
C GLU A 81 8.70 0.60 -9.53
N THR A 82 8.12 -0.44 -8.92
CA THR A 82 8.28 -0.76 -7.50
C THR A 82 8.71 -2.22 -7.37
N LEU A 83 9.79 -2.45 -6.61
CA LEU A 83 10.39 -3.76 -6.38
C LEU A 83 10.44 -4.02 -4.86
N SER A 84 9.95 -5.19 -4.43
CA SER A 84 9.84 -5.60 -3.02
C SER A 84 10.47 -6.96 -2.76
#